data_AF-A0A971IE25-F1
#
_entry.id   AF-A0A971IE25-F1
#
_cell.length_a   1.000
_cell.length_b   1.000
_cell.length_c   1.000
_cell.angle_alpha   90.00
_cell.angle_beta   90.00
_cell.angle_gamma   90.00
#
_symmetry.space_group_name_H-M   'P 1'
#
loop_
_entity.id
_entity.type
_entity.pdbx_description
1 polymer ?
#
loop_
_entity_poly.entity_id
_entity_poly.type
_entity_poly.pdbx_seq_one_letter_code
_entity_poly.pdbx_strand_id
1 'polypeptide(L)'
;IKHHITVNLDDDPEYYRSLSLRLQEIIEKTNGKWEQQVELLLAFCNTIESERAQTATDLGLTDTELAFYNILMVEVTRHSGEETVSETVHDEIKATSQGLVSMFDEATQIVDFFSKGDEVKRMKKEIKRAILECSFSDAALVKVVQDRFMELAETRFGVR
;
A
#
# COMPACT_ATOMS: atom_id res chain seq x y z
N ILE A 1 14.71 7.94 -11.58
CA ILE A 1 13.45 7.16 -11.65
C ILE A 1 13.62 5.75 -11.11
N LYS A 2 14.26 4.81 -11.83
CA LYS A 2 14.41 3.42 -11.36
C LYS A 2 14.98 3.30 -9.94
N HIS A 3 16.07 4.02 -9.66
CA HIS A 3 16.65 4.04 -8.31
C HIS A 3 15.66 4.55 -7.24
N HIS A 4 14.92 5.62 -7.53
CA HIS A 4 13.87 6.14 -6.64
C HIS A 4 12.79 5.10 -6.35
N ILE A 5 12.31 4.42 -7.39
CA ILE A 5 11.32 3.34 -7.26
C ILE A 5 11.87 2.20 -6.39
N THR A 6 13.12 1.79 -6.62
CA THR A 6 13.73 0.68 -5.88
C THR A 6 13.94 1.01 -4.40
N VAL A 7 14.40 2.22 -4.08
CA VAL A 7 14.69 2.61 -2.69
C VAL A 7 13.42 2.72 -1.85
N ASN A 8 12.32 3.20 -2.44
CA ASN A 8 11.07 3.41 -1.71
C ASN A 8 10.06 2.25 -1.87
N LEU A 9 10.45 1.15 -2.54
CA LEU A 9 9.53 0.04 -2.84
C LEU A 9 8.90 -0.53 -1.58
N ASP A 10 9.67 -0.69 -0.51
CA ASP A 10 9.18 -1.31 0.72
C ASP A 10 8.32 -0.33 1.55
N ASP A 11 8.38 0.98 1.26
CA ASP A 11 7.56 1.99 1.92
C ASP A 11 6.11 1.96 1.42
N ASP A 12 5.89 1.76 0.12
CA ASP A 12 4.55 1.66 -0.47
C ASP A 12 4.57 0.71 -1.68
N PRO A 13 4.56 -0.61 -1.43
CA PRO A 13 4.92 -1.60 -2.45
C PRO A 13 3.98 -1.59 -3.64
N GLU A 14 2.70 -1.31 -3.44
CA GLU A 14 1.74 -1.25 -4.55
C GLU A 14 1.90 0.03 -5.37
N TYR A 15 2.07 1.19 -4.71
CA TYR A 15 2.31 2.43 -5.41
C TYR A 15 3.59 2.36 -6.26
N TYR A 16 4.72 1.95 -5.69
CA TYR A 16 5.99 1.91 -6.42
C TYR A 16 6.05 0.80 -7.48
N ARG A 17 5.34 -0.32 -7.30
CA ARG A 17 5.14 -1.30 -8.39
C ARG A 17 4.38 -0.70 -9.56
N SER A 18 3.31 0.05 -9.29
CA SER A 18 2.54 0.74 -10.34
C SER A 18 3.40 1.75 -11.12
N LEU A 19 4.29 2.46 -10.43
CA LEU A 19 5.26 3.37 -11.05
C LEU A 19 6.26 2.62 -11.93
N SER A 20 6.71 1.43 -11.52
CA SER A 20 7.60 0.60 -12.34
C SER A 20 6.91 0.17 -13.64
N LEU A 21 5.63 -0.20 -13.57
CA LEU A 21 4.85 -0.55 -14.75
C LEU A 21 4.67 0.65 -15.69
N ARG A 22 4.27 1.81 -15.15
CA ARG A 22 4.14 3.06 -15.91
C ARG A 22 5.45 3.47 -16.57
N LEU A 23 6.59 3.31 -15.88
CA LEU A 23 7.91 3.54 -16.47
C LEU A 23 8.19 2.62 -17.65
N GLN A 24 7.91 1.32 -17.51
CA GLN A 24 8.09 0.34 -18.58
C GLN A 24 7.20 0.69 -19.79
N GLU A 25 5.93 1.02 -19.56
CA GLU A 25 5.02 1.42 -20.62
C GLU A 25 5.50 2.66 -21.38
N ILE A 26 6.04 3.68 -20.68
CA ILE A 26 6.60 4.86 -21.34
C ILE A 26 7.75 4.43 -22.27
N ILE A 27 8.69 3.64 -21.75
CA ILE A 27 9.85 3.16 -22.52
C ILE A 27 9.42 2.36 -23.76
N GLU A 28 8.44 1.47 -23.62
CA GLU A 28 7.94 0.65 -24.72
C GLU A 28 7.21 1.51 -25.78
N LYS A 29 6.34 2.42 -25.37
CA LYS A 29 5.55 3.28 -26.28
C LYS A 29 6.41 4.30 -27.04
N THR A 30 7.56 4.70 -26.49
CA THR A 30 8.47 5.67 -27.10
C THR A 30 9.72 5.06 -27.72
N ASN A 31 9.76 3.75 -27.92
CA ASN A 31 10.91 3.08 -28.52
C ASN A 31 11.29 3.72 -29.87
N GLY A 32 12.54 4.17 -30.00
CA GLY A 32 13.07 4.89 -31.17
C GLY A 32 12.63 6.36 -31.30
N LYS A 33 11.83 6.89 -30.37
CA LYS A 33 11.33 8.28 -30.34
C LYS A 33 11.92 9.04 -29.14
N TRP A 34 13.22 9.30 -29.20
CA TRP A 34 14.00 9.81 -28.05
C TRP A 34 13.50 11.12 -27.47
N GLU A 35 13.12 12.09 -28.31
CA GLU A 35 12.59 13.38 -27.87
C GLU A 35 11.29 13.18 -27.08
N GLN A 36 10.35 12.41 -27.63
CA GLN A 36 9.09 12.07 -26.96
C GLN A 36 9.32 11.29 -25.66
N GLN A 37 10.31 10.38 -25.63
CA GLN A 37 10.66 9.63 -24.43
C GLN A 37 11.13 10.56 -23.30
N VAL A 38 12.01 11.51 -23.62
CA VAL A 38 12.51 12.48 -22.64
C VAL A 38 11.37 13.33 -22.09
N GLU A 39 10.48 13.83 -22.94
CA GLU A 39 9.31 14.62 -22.51
C GLU A 39 8.40 13.84 -21.55
N LEU A 40 8.03 12.60 -21.91
CA LEU A 40 7.14 11.78 -21.08
C LEU A 40 7.81 11.35 -19.76
N LEU A 41 9.11 11.03 -19.78
CA LEU A 41 9.83 10.68 -18.56
C LEU A 41 9.99 11.88 -17.63
N LEU A 42 10.25 13.08 -18.15
CA LEU A 42 10.31 14.31 -17.34
C LEU A 42 8.95 14.63 -16.73
N ALA A 43 7.88 14.60 -17.52
CA ALA A 43 6.53 14.78 -17.02
C ALA A 43 6.20 13.76 -15.93
N PHE A 44 6.52 12.49 -16.15
CA PHE A 44 6.33 11.43 -15.16
C PHE A 44 7.10 11.69 -13.86
N CYS A 45 8.38 12.07 -13.93
CA CYS A 45 9.16 12.39 -12.72
C CYS A 45 8.54 13.52 -11.91
N ASN A 46 8.07 14.56 -12.60
CA ASN A 46 7.57 15.76 -11.96
C ASN A 46 6.24 15.53 -11.24
N THR A 47 5.50 14.46 -11.57
CA THR A 47 4.19 14.22 -10.97
C THR A 47 4.17 13.16 -9.88
N ILE A 48 5.21 12.31 -9.73
CA ILE A 48 5.23 11.19 -8.75
C ILE A 48 4.84 11.66 -7.33
N GLU A 49 5.62 12.58 -6.75
CA GLU A 49 5.39 12.99 -5.36
C GLU A 49 4.10 13.80 -5.20
N SER A 50 3.79 14.66 -6.17
CA SER A 50 2.57 15.48 -6.11
C SER A 50 1.30 14.66 -6.28
N GLU A 51 1.28 13.67 -7.18
CA GLU A 51 0.14 12.77 -7.38
C GLU A 51 -0.10 11.97 -6.10
N ARG A 52 0.96 11.41 -5.49
CA ARG A 52 0.84 10.65 -4.25
C ARG A 52 0.32 11.50 -3.09
N ALA A 53 0.87 12.70 -2.89
CA ALA A 53 0.41 13.62 -1.86
C ALA A 53 -1.04 14.08 -2.09
N GLN A 54 -1.42 14.31 -3.35
CA GLN A 54 -2.79 14.66 -3.71
C GLN A 54 -3.75 13.50 -3.42
N THR A 55 -3.42 12.27 -3.80
CA THR A 55 -4.22 11.08 -3.49
C THR A 55 -4.42 10.89 -1.99
N ALA A 56 -3.35 11.05 -1.20
CA ALA A 56 -3.44 11.01 0.26
C ALA A 56 -4.42 12.08 0.79
N THR A 57 -4.32 13.31 0.27
CA THR A 57 -5.19 14.43 0.65
C THR A 57 -6.65 14.20 0.27
N ASP A 58 -6.91 13.75 -0.95
CA ASP A 58 -8.26 13.49 -1.48
C ASP A 58 -8.95 12.37 -0.71
N LEU A 59 -8.18 11.34 -0.33
CA LEU A 59 -8.67 10.26 0.50
C LEU A 59 -8.67 10.62 1.99
N GLY A 60 -8.10 11.75 2.42
CA GLY A 60 -7.97 12.12 3.82
C GLY A 60 -7.15 11.10 4.63
N LEU A 61 -6.10 10.56 4.02
CA LEU A 61 -5.17 9.58 4.60
C LEU A 61 -3.80 10.22 4.81
N THR A 62 -3.10 9.78 5.84
CA THR A 62 -1.66 10.01 5.99
C THR A 62 -0.86 9.17 5.00
N ASP A 63 0.42 9.50 4.85
CA ASP A 63 1.35 8.74 4.00
C ASP A 63 1.39 7.24 4.34
N THR A 64 1.43 6.94 5.64
CA THR A 64 1.43 5.58 6.16
C THR A 64 0.09 4.91 5.87
N GLU A 65 -1.03 5.54 6.20
CA GLU A 65 -2.36 4.98 5.95
C GLU A 65 -2.61 4.71 4.46
N LEU A 66 -2.12 5.57 3.57
CA LEU A 66 -2.20 5.36 2.12
C LEU A 66 -1.50 4.08 1.69
N ALA A 67 -0.32 3.77 2.23
CA ALA A 67 0.41 2.56 1.89
C ALA A 67 -0.34 1.28 2.31
N PHE A 68 -0.95 1.28 3.50
CA PHE A 68 -1.80 0.16 3.96
C PHE A 68 -3.09 0.04 3.13
N TYR A 69 -3.72 1.18 2.81
CA TYR A 69 -4.89 1.26 1.95
C TYR A 69 -4.61 0.68 0.56
N ASN A 70 -3.48 1.04 -0.07
CA ASN A 70 -3.11 0.54 -1.40
C ASN A 70 -2.98 -0.99 -1.41
N ILE A 71 -2.35 -1.57 -0.38
CA ILE A 71 -2.27 -3.04 -0.24
C ILE A 71 -3.67 -3.63 -0.14
N LEU A 72 -4.52 -3.12 0.75
CA LEU A 72 -5.83 -3.72 0.97
C LEU A 72 -6.74 -3.57 -0.26
N MET A 73 -6.69 -2.43 -0.95
CA MET A 73 -7.41 -2.21 -2.20
C MET A 73 -7.02 -3.24 -3.27
N VAL A 74 -5.71 -3.42 -3.52
CA VAL A 74 -5.21 -4.40 -4.49
C VAL A 74 -5.60 -5.83 -4.12
N GLU A 75 -5.51 -6.17 -2.84
CA GLU A 75 -5.87 -7.52 -2.39
C GLU A 75 -7.38 -7.76 -2.50
N VAL A 76 -8.23 -6.79 -2.15
CA VAL A 76 -9.68 -6.92 -2.30
C VAL A 76 -10.09 -7.07 -3.76
N THR A 77 -9.59 -6.23 -4.67
CA THR A 77 -9.92 -6.32 -6.12
C THR A 77 -9.42 -7.63 -6.72
N ARG A 78 -8.20 -8.05 -6.38
CA ARG A 78 -7.64 -9.32 -6.85
C ARG A 78 -8.45 -10.52 -6.38
N HIS A 79 -8.94 -10.49 -5.13
CA HIS A 79 -9.72 -11.59 -4.56
C HIS A 79 -11.18 -11.61 -5.04
N SER A 80 -11.80 -10.45 -5.28
CA SER A 80 -13.14 -10.39 -5.89
C SER A 80 -13.14 -10.75 -7.38
N GLY A 81 -11.99 -10.60 -8.04
CA GLY A 81 -11.88 -10.75 -9.50
C GLY A 81 -12.48 -9.56 -10.26
N GLU A 82 -12.78 -8.47 -9.56
CA GLU A 82 -13.33 -7.24 -10.13
C GLU A 82 -12.22 -6.19 -10.26
N GLU A 83 -12.24 -5.43 -11.35
CA GLU A 83 -11.27 -4.34 -11.58
C GLU A 83 -11.51 -3.15 -10.61
N THR A 84 -12.74 -3.01 -10.11
CA THR A 84 -13.19 -1.90 -9.27
C THR A 84 -14.06 -2.39 -8.14
N VAL A 85 -14.05 -1.70 -7.01
CA VAL A 85 -14.96 -1.96 -5.89
C VAL A 85 -16.10 -0.93 -5.84
N SER A 86 -17.20 -1.26 -5.15
CA SER A 86 -18.25 -0.28 -4.85
C SER A 86 -17.73 0.83 -3.92
N GLU A 87 -18.40 1.98 -3.92
CA GLU A 87 -18.10 3.10 -3.00
C GLU A 87 -18.17 2.67 -1.53
N THR A 88 -19.14 1.82 -1.17
CA THR A 88 -19.25 1.28 0.19
C THR A 88 -18.05 0.41 0.59
N VAL A 89 -17.58 -0.46 -0.32
CA VAL A 89 -16.40 -1.29 -0.09
C VAL A 89 -15.14 -0.43 -0.03
N HIS A 90 -15.05 0.58 -0.88
CA HIS A 90 -13.96 1.56 -0.86
C HIS A 90 -13.84 2.25 0.51
N ASP A 91 -14.96 2.71 1.07
CA ASP A 91 -15.00 3.36 2.39
C ASP A 91 -14.65 2.39 3.53
N GLU A 92 -15.09 1.14 3.46
CA GLU A 92 -14.69 0.10 4.41
C GLU A 92 -13.18 -0.20 4.34
N ILE A 93 -12.60 -0.31 3.15
CA ILE A 93 -11.15 -0.51 2.96
C ILE A 93 -10.39 0.65 3.60
N LYS A 94 -10.83 1.89 3.37
CA LYS A 94 -10.25 3.09 3.96
C LYS A 94 -10.31 3.03 5.49
N ALA A 95 -11.51 2.85 6.06
CA ALA A 95 -11.72 2.83 7.50
C ALA A 95 -10.89 1.72 8.19
N THR A 96 -10.87 0.52 7.60
CA THR A 96 -10.09 -0.61 8.10
C THR A 96 -8.59 -0.34 8.07
N SER A 97 -8.10 0.32 7.01
CA SER A 97 -6.68 0.68 6.90
C SER A 97 -6.27 1.68 7.98
N GLN A 98 -7.08 2.73 8.22
CA GLN A 98 -6.82 3.71 9.28
C GLN A 98 -6.85 3.09 10.69
N GLY A 99 -7.84 2.21 10.94
CA GLY A 99 -7.96 1.50 12.20
C GLY A 99 -6.75 0.60 12.47
N LEU A 100 -6.29 -0.16 11.47
CA LEU A 100 -5.13 -1.03 11.60
C LEU A 100 -3.82 -0.26 11.76
N VAL A 101 -3.65 0.86 11.05
CA VAL A 101 -2.48 1.74 11.25
C VAL A 101 -2.45 2.30 12.67
N SER A 102 -3.59 2.72 13.21
CA SER A 102 -3.67 3.19 14.61
C SER A 102 -3.28 2.09 15.60
N MET A 103 -3.75 0.85 15.38
CA MET A 103 -3.36 -0.31 16.19
C MET A 103 -1.86 -0.62 16.10
N PHE A 104 -1.25 -0.50 14.91
CA PHE A 104 0.18 -0.66 14.75
C PHE A 104 0.96 0.43 15.50
N ASP A 105 0.57 1.69 15.38
CA ASP A 105 1.24 2.81 16.05
C ASP A 105 1.25 2.62 17.58
N GLU A 106 0.13 2.17 18.16
CA GLU A 106 0.02 1.83 19.58
C GLU A 106 0.87 0.61 19.97
N ALA A 107 0.75 -0.49 19.23
CA ALA A 107 1.43 -1.75 19.57
C ALA A 107 2.95 -1.65 19.42
N THR A 108 3.42 -0.90 18.43
CA THR A 108 4.85 -0.72 18.15
C THR A 108 5.55 0.23 19.13
N GLN A 109 4.81 0.88 20.05
CA GLN A 109 5.42 1.52 21.23
C GLN A 109 6.12 0.51 22.16
N ILE A 110 5.82 -0.78 22.01
CA ILE A 110 6.52 -1.85 22.72
C ILE A 110 7.93 -2.02 22.10
N VAL A 111 8.98 -1.79 22.89
CA VAL A 111 10.37 -2.01 22.45
C VAL A 111 10.56 -3.43 21.90
N ASP A 112 11.24 -3.55 20.77
CA ASP A 112 11.48 -4.79 20.03
C ASP A 112 10.20 -5.55 19.66
N PHE A 113 9.08 -4.84 19.44
CA PHE A 113 7.77 -5.43 19.11
C PHE A 113 7.86 -6.54 18.06
N PHE A 114 8.52 -6.28 16.93
CA PHE A 114 8.62 -7.24 15.81
C PHE A 114 9.41 -8.51 16.16
N SER A 115 10.27 -8.45 17.18
CA SER A 115 10.99 -9.63 17.70
C SER A 115 10.18 -10.42 18.74
N LYS A 116 9.05 -9.88 19.22
CA LYS A 116 8.19 -10.51 20.24
C LYS A 116 7.10 -11.33 19.58
N GLY A 117 7.35 -12.63 19.44
CA GLY A 117 6.44 -13.55 18.73
C GLY A 117 5.00 -13.57 19.25
N ASP A 118 4.76 -13.34 20.55
CA ASP A 118 3.40 -13.30 21.09
C ASP A 118 2.68 -11.97 20.78
N GLU A 119 3.40 -10.84 20.73
CA GLU A 119 2.85 -9.55 20.31
C GLU A 119 2.56 -9.54 18.81
N VAL A 120 3.46 -10.10 18.00
CA VAL A 120 3.23 -10.31 16.56
C VAL A 120 2.01 -11.20 16.32
N LYS A 121 1.85 -12.30 17.05
CA LYS A 121 0.66 -13.17 16.96
C LYS A 121 -0.62 -12.44 17.35
N ARG A 122 -0.57 -11.60 18.39
CA ARG A 122 -1.71 -10.77 18.81
C ARG A 122 -2.10 -9.82 17.69
N MET A 123 -1.14 -9.09 17.11
CA MET A 123 -1.40 -8.16 16.03
C MET A 123 -1.99 -8.86 14.80
N LYS A 124 -1.44 -10.00 14.38
CA LYS A 124 -2.04 -10.82 13.32
C LYS A 124 -3.50 -11.18 13.64
N LYS A 125 -3.84 -11.48 14.90
CA LYS A 125 -5.22 -11.76 15.31
C LYS A 125 -6.14 -10.54 15.15
N GLU A 126 -5.65 -9.34 15.48
CA GLU A 126 -6.43 -8.11 15.29
C GLU A 126 -6.65 -7.80 13.81
N ILE A 127 -5.62 -7.95 12.96
CA ILE A 127 -5.76 -7.85 11.49
C ILE A 127 -6.84 -8.80 10.99
N LYS A 128 -6.80 -10.07 11.43
CA LYS A 128 -7.81 -11.06 11.05
C LYS A 128 -9.22 -10.63 11.45
N ARG A 129 -9.41 -10.11 12.66
CA ARG A 129 -10.73 -9.67 13.13
C ARG A 129 -11.24 -8.49 12.31
N ALA A 130 -10.41 -7.47 12.12
CA ALA A 130 -10.76 -6.29 11.33
C ALA A 130 -11.22 -6.67 9.91
N ILE A 131 -10.48 -7.56 9.23
CA ILE A 131 -10.86 -8.02 7.88
C ILE A 131 -12.14 -8.86 7.89
N LEU A 132 -12.37 -9.69 8.90
CA LEU A 132 -13.59 -10.51 8.99
C LEU A 132 -14.85 -9.71 9.32
N GLU A 133 -14.70 -8.48 9.82
CA GLU A 133 -15.81 -7.55 10.07
C GLU A 133 -16.23 -6.79 8.80
N CYS A 134 -15.41 -6.80 7.75
CA CYS A 134 -15.70 -6.15 6.48
C CYS A 134 -16.63 -6.97 5.57
N SER A 135 -17.36 -6.26 4.69
CA SER A 135 -18.24 -6.86 3.68
C SER A 135 -17.48 -7.68 2.62
N PHE A 136 -16.21 -7.36 2.39
CA PHE A 136 -15.31 -8.05 1.46
C PHE A 136 -14.51 -9.19 2.10
N SER A 137 -14.89 -9.64 3.30
CA SER A 137 -14.16 -10.66 4.05
C SER A 137 -14.00 -11.97 3.27
N ASP A 138 -12.78 -12.47 3.19
CA ASP A 138 -12.45 -13.77 2.60
C ASP A 138 -11.31 -14.44 3.36
N ALA A 139 -11.38 -15.77 3.52
CA ALA A 139 -10.41 -16.52 4.31
C ALA A 139 -9.01 -16.55 3.68
N ALA A 140 -8.93 -16.56 2.35
CA ALA A 140 -7.66 -16.47 1.63
C ALA A 140 -7.09 -15.05 1.71
N LEU A 141 -7.95 -14.02 1.64
CA LEU A 141 -7.56 -12.62 1.81
C LEU A 141 -6.89 -12.36 3.17
N VAL A 142 -7.46 -12.88 4.26
CA VAL A 142 -6.95 -12.67 5.62
C VAL A 142 -5.46 -13.02 5.75
N LYS A 143 -5.05 -14.17 5.22
CA LYS A 143 -3.66 -14.62 5.36
C LYS A 143 -2.70 -13.71 4.60
N VAL A 144 -3.06 -13.34 3.37
CA VAL A 144 -2.24 -12.46 2.53
C VAL A 144 -2.12 -11.08 3.18
N VAL A 145 -3.24 -10.50 3.61
CA VAL A 145 -3.25 -9.20 4.28
C VAL A 145 -2.44 -9.23 5.57
N GLN A 146 -2.55 -10.27 6.41
CA GLN A 146 -1.74 -10.42 7.62
C GLN A 146 -0.24 -10.36 7.34
N ASP A 147 0.24 -11.13 6.35
CA ASP A 147 1.67 -11.21 6.08
C ASP A 147 2.18 -9.89 5.48
N ARG A 148 1.44 -9.32 4.52
CA ARG A 148 1.80 -8.05 3.86
C ARG A 148 1.72 -6.84 4.79
N PHE A 149 0.73 -6.77 5.66
CA PHE A 149 0.60 -5.68 6.63
C PHE A 149 1.69 -5.73 7.69
N MET A 150 2.08 -6.92 8.13
CA MET A 150 3.18 -7.07 9.08
C MET A 150 4.53 -6.67 8.46
N GLU A 151 4.78 -7.05 7.21
CA GLU A 151 5.97 -6.64 6.46
C GLU A 151 6.03 -5.10 6.29
N LEU A 152 4.94 -4.49 5.82
CA LEU A 152 4.86 -3.04 5.69
C LEU A 152 5.00 -2.33 7.04
N ALA A 153 4.40 -2.88 8.10
CA ALA A 153 4.52 -2.32 9.43
C ALA A 153 5.96 -2.36 9.96
N GLU A 154 6.70 -3.44 9.68
CA GLU A 154 8.11 -3.53 10.08
C GLU A 154 8.96 -2.44 9.41
N THR A 155 8.72 -2.15 8.13
CA THR A 155 9.37 -1.03 7.43
C THR A 155 8.99 0.33 8.01
N ARG A 156 7.69 0.56 8.25
CA ARG A 156 7.16 1.88 8.63
C ARG A 156 7.32 2.21 10.11
N PHE A 157 7.32 1.21 10.99
CA PHE A 157 7.35 1.37 12.44
C PHE A 157 8.57 0.71 13.11
N GLY A 158 9.26 -0.23 12.46
CA GLY A 158 10.36 -0.99 13.08
C GLY A 158 11.68 -0.24 13.21
N VAL A 159 11.83 0.90 12.55
CA VAL A 159 13.03 1.76 12.64
C VAL A 159 12.92 2.78 13.79
N ARG A 160 11.81 2.79 14.53
CA ARG A 160 11.56 3.71 15.66
C ARG A 160 12.06 3.17 16.99
#